data_AF-A0A6S7IX05-F1
#
_entry.id   AF-A0A6S7IX05-F1
#
_cell.length_a   1.000
_cell.length_b   1.000
_cell.length_c   1.000
_cell.angle_alpha   90.00
_cell.angle_beta   90.00
_cell.angle_gamma   90.00
#
_symmetry.space_group_name_H-M   'P 1'
#
loop_
_entity.id
_entity.type
_entity.pdbx_description
1 polymer ?
#
loop_
_entity_poly.entity_id
_entity_poly.type
_entity_poly.pdbx_seq_one_letter_code
_entity_poly.pdbx_strand_id
1 'polypeptide(L)'
;MPKEQKDFFGTLRQYQPGDQNLLLAGDFNCIENLDLDKHGGNPNSGNIGIEELENFIKDNNLVDTWRDTHEQDGIFTWSNKDFSIQTRLDQWYTPKNLLAASSVRACPYSDHSLDEIVVTPNKGARGKGTWKMNVSILKDKSFQRDIQAFHQFWRGEKDKFPSILEWWDAAKIHYKGIAVKHAVRKSRTQQKKEDIN
;
A
#
# COMPACT_ATOMS: atom_id res chain seq x y z
N MET A 1 -11.79 25.57 8.04
CA MET A 1 -10.52 25.78 7.33
C MET A 1 -9.28 25.23 8.07
N PRO A 2 -8.65 25.82 9.13
CA PRO A 2 -7.46 25.16 9.72
C PRO A 2 -7.73 23.85 10.45
N LYS A 3 -8.85 23.81 11.17
CA LYS A 3 -9.29 22.64 11.93
C LYS A 3 -9.66 21.48 11.00
N GLU A 4 -10.31 21.75 9.87
CA GLU A 4 -10.73 20.73 8.90
C GLU A 4 -9.54 20.00 8.27
N GLN A 5 -8.45 20.69 7.95
CA GLN A 5 -7.26 20.08 7.36
C GLN A 5 -6.52 19.18 8.36
N LYS A 6 -6.35 19.67 9.59
CA LYS A 6 -5.82 18.88 10.72
C LYS A 6 -6.69 17.65 11.00
N ASP A 7 -8.01 17.83 11.07
CA ASP A 7 -8.97 16.74 11.28
C ASP A 7 -8.89 15.72 10.13
N PHE A 8 -8.80 16.19 8.88
CA PHE A 8 -8.64 15.34 7.69
C PHE A 8 -7.37 14.48 7.76
N PHE A 9 -6.20 15.08 8.00
CA PHE A 9 -4.95 14.33 8.14
C PHE A 9 -4.98 13.35 9.31
N GLY A 10 -5.67 13.71 10.41
CA GLY A 10 -5.96 12.82 11.53
C GLY A 10 -6.72 11.55 11.13
N THR A 11 -7.47 11.56 10.03
CA THR A 11 -8.21 10.39 9.54
C THR A 11 -7.37 9.43 8.68
N LEU A 12 -6.18 9.82 8.19
CA LEU A 12 -5.42 9.04 7.19
C LEU A 12 -5.14 7.59 7.62
N ARG A 13 -4.99 7.34 8.92
CA ARG A 13 -4.76 6.00 9.49
C ARG A 13 -5.85 4.99 9.12
N GLN A 14 -7.08 5.43 8.89
CA GLN A 14 -8.18 4.53 8.51
C GLN A 14 -8.04 3.96 7.10
N TYR A 15 -7.14 4.50 6.28
CA TYR A 15 -6.91 4.10 4.91
C TYR A 15 -5.59 3.31 4.70
N GLN A 16 -4.89 2.96 5.78
CA GLN A 16 -3.65 2.19 5.68
C GLN A 16 -3.88 0.78 5.10
N PRO A 17 -3.10 0.34 4.10
CA PRO A 17 -3.34 -0.92 3.41
C PRO A 17 -2.76 -2.16 4.14
N GLY A 18 -2.49 -2.05 5.44
CA GLY A 18 -1.87 -3.12 6.25
C GLY A 18 -0.45 -3.44 5.78
N ASP A 19 -0.19 -4.71 5.44
CA ASP A 19 1.14 -5.21 5.04
C ASP A 19 1.55 -4.86 3.59
N GLN A 20 0.77 -4.06 2.87
CA GLN A 20 1.09 -3.66 1.50
C GLN A 20 1.89 -2.35 1.48
N ASN A 21 2.67 -2.13 0.42
CA ASN A 21 3.34 -0.85 0.19
C ASN A 21 2.29 0.27 0.06
N LEU A 22 2.48 1.34 0.84
CA LEU A 22 1.67 2.56 0.77
C LEU A 22 2.37 3.59 -0.11
N LEU A 23 1.68 4.05 -1.16
CA LEU A 23 2.04 5.25 -1.90
C LEU A 23 0.94 6.27 -1.60
N LEU A 24 1.32 7.45 -1.15
CA LEU A 24 0.40 8.54 -0.84
C LEU A 24 0.70 9.70 -1.79
N ALA A 25 -0.32 10.23 -2.45
CA ALA A 25 -0.17 11.31 -3.42
C ALA A 25 -1.41 12.19 -3.50
N GLY A 26 -1.20 13.46 -3.84
CA GLY A 26 -2.28 14.40 -4.10
C GLY A 26 -1.88 15.84 -3.79
N ASP A 27 -2.87 16.73 -3.91
CA ASP A 27 -2.80 18.10 -3.40
C ASP A 27 -3.11 18.09 -1.90
N PHE A 28 -2.08 18.29 -1.07
CA PHE A 28 -2.21 18.31 0.38
C PHE A 28 -2.67 19.66 0.90
N ASN A 29 -2.65 20.71 0.06
CA ASN A 29 -2.81 22.10 0.48
C ASN A 29 -1.95 22.47 1.70
N CYS A 30 -0.80 21.81 1.83
CA CYS A 30 0.10 21.90 2.99
C CYS A 30 1.54 22.01 2.50
N ILE A 31 2.30 22.95 3.05
CA ILE A 31 3.67 23.24 2.67
C ILE A 31 4.60 22.65 3.74
N GLU A 32 5.42 21.68 3.36
CA GLU A 32 6.41 21.03 4.25
C GLU A 32 7.55 21.97 4.62
N ASN A 33 8.22 22.54 3.62
CA ASN A 33 9.36 23.43 3.83
C ASN A 33 9.04 24.84 3.33
N LEU A 34 8.67 25.75 4.24
CA LEU A 34 8.30 27.13 3.89
C LEU A 34 9.45 27.92 3.23
N ASP A 35 10.71 27.53 3.40
CA ASP A 35 11.86 28.22 2.82
C ASP A 35 12.11 27.80 1.36
N LEU A 36 11.82 26.54 1.02
CA LEU A 36 12.08 25.97 -0.31
C LEU A 36 10.82 25.82 -1.18
N ASP A 37 9.67 25.57 -0.55
CA ASP A 37 8.41 25.20 -1.20
C ASP A 37 7.41 26.37 -1.25
N LYS A 38 7.86 27.59 -0.95
CA LYS A 38 7.04 28.80 -1.03
C LYS A 38 7.81 29.99 -1.59
N HIS A 39 7.16 30.71 -2.50
CA HIS A 39 7.56 32.01 -2.98
C HIS A 39 6.42 33.01 -2.81
N GLY A 40 6.72 34.18 -2.25
CA GLY A 40 5.76 35.27 -2.06
C GLY A 40 4.69 35.01 -0.97
N GLY A 41 3.78 35.97 -0.82
CA GLY A 41 2.72 35.92 0.19
C GLY A 41 3.23 36.00 1.63
N ASN A 42 2.46 35.45 2.59
CA ASN A 42 2.87 35.37 3.98
C ASN A 42 3.82 34.18 4.19
N PRO A 43 5.11 34.41 4.55
CA PRO A 43 6.12 33.35 4.66
C PRO A 43 5.80 32.32 5.74
N ASN A 44 5.02 32.69 6.76
CA ASN A 44 4.71 31.83 7.90
C ASN A 44 3.37 31.09 7.74
N SER A 45 2.84 30.98 6.52
CA SER A 45 1.52 30.41 6.25
C SER A 45 1.59 29.23 5.31
N GLY A 46 0.71 28.26 5.49
CA GLY A 46 0.53 27.13 4.57
C GLY A 46 0.94 25.77 5.12
N ASN A 47 1.46 25.69 6.35
CA ASN A 47 1.84 24.43 7.00
C ASN A 47 0.78 23.94 8.02
N ILE A 48 -0.50 24.28 7.80
CA ILE A 48 -1.56 23.86 8.71
C ILE A 48 -1.76 22.34 8.59
N GLY A 49 -1.80 21.64 9.73
CA GLY A 49 -1.94 20.19 9.76
C GLY A 49 -0.67 19.43 9.42
N ILE A 50 0.46 20.12 9.25
CA ILE A 50 1.72 19.51 8.83
C ILE A 50 2.18 18.44 9.83
N GLU A 51 2.00 18.67 11.13
CA GLU A 51 2.39 17.72 12.17
C GLU A 51 1.66 16.38 12.01
N GLU A 52 0.36 16.39 11.69
CA GLU A 52 -0.42 15.18 11.48
C GLU A 52 0.04 14.42 10.23
N LEU A 53 0.32 15.15 9.15
CA LEU A 53 0.83 14.59 7.91
C LEU A 53 2.23 13.99 8.09
N GLU A 54 3.16 14.72 8.71
CA GLU A 54 4.52 14.28 9.03
C GLU A 54 4.52 13.03 9.93
N ASN A 55 3.66 13.01 10.96
CA ASN A 55 3.51 11.84 11.81
C ASN A 55 3.01 10.64 11.01
N PHE A 56 2.05 10.83 10.11
CA PHE A 56 1.56 9.75 9.23
C PHE A 56 2.67 9.25 8.30
N ILE A 57 3.41 10.14 7.65
CA ILE A 57 4.54 9.82 6.75
C ILE A 57 5.59 9.01 7.53
N LYS A 58 5.99 9.48 8.71
CA LYS A 58 6.99 8.86 9.57
C LYS A 58 6.57 7.48 10.06
N ASP A 59 5.33 7.33 10.53
CA ASP A 59 4.80 6.05 11.01
C ASP A 59 4.74 4.98 9.91
N ASN A 60 4.65 5.40 8.65
CA ASN A 60 4.63 4.51 7.49
C ASN A 60 6.01 4.40 6.80
N ASN A 61 7.07 5.02 7.36
CA ASN A 61 8.41 5.06 6.78
C ASN A 61 8.42 5.53 5.31
N LEU A 62 7.58 6.54 5.02
CA LEU A 62 7.52 7.19 3.72
C LEU A 62 8.51 8.37 3.67
N VAL A 63 8.87 8.75 2.46
CA VAL A 63 9.66 9.94 2.14
C VAL A 63 8.98 10.70 1.02
N ASP A 64 9.08 12.03 1.04
CA ASP A 64 8.76 12.85 -0.13
C ASP A 64 9.73 12.50 -1.27
N THR A 65 9.19 11.94 -2.35
CA THR A 65 9.98 11.45 -3.48
C THR A 65 10.78 12.56 -4.17
N TRP A 66 10.24 13.78 -4.27
CA TRP A 66 10.96 14.89 -4.87
C TRP A 66 12.10 15.33 -3.96
N ARG A 67 11.80 15.55 -2.68
CA ARG A 67 12.76 16.07 -1.71
C ARG A 67 13.91 15.09 -1.44
N ASP A 68 13.67 13.79 -1.52
CA ASP A 68 14.69 12.74 -1.35
C ASP A 68 15.80 12.80 -2.42
N THR A 69 15.51 13.36 -3.60
CA THR A 69 16.48 13.51 -4.69
C THR A 69 16.90 14.96 -4.96
N HIS A 70 16.16 15.94 -4.45
CA HIS A 70 16.36 17.38 -4.66
C HIS A 70 16.29 18.13 -3.33
N GLU A 71 17.21 17.82 -2.41
CA GLU A 71 17.15 18.29 -1.01
C GLU A 71 17.05 19.82 -0.87
N GLN A 72 17.68 20.58 -1.75
CA GLN A 72 17.80 22.03 -1.67
C GLN A 72 17.16 22.78 -2.85
N ASP A 73 16.60 22.06 -3.82
CA ASP A 73 16.04 22.72 -4.99
C ASP A 73 14.60 23.18 -4.71
N GLY A 74 14.29 24.38 -5.18
CA GLY A 74 12.94 24.94 -5.17
C GLY A 74 12.16 24.47 -6.39
N ILE A 75 10.98 23.90 -6.18
CA ILE A 75 10.00 23.63 -7.22
C ILE A 75 8.62 23.94 -6.71
N PHE A 76 7.72 24.40 -7.59
CA PHE A 76 6.35 24.76 -7.22
C PHE A 76 5.39 23.98 -8.08
N THR A 77 4.27 23.55 -7.48
CA THR A 77 3.21 22.85 -8.17
C THR A 77 1.97 23.69 -8.31
N TRP A 78 1.84 24.80 -7.58
CA TRP A 78 0.75 25.75 -7.71
C TRP A 78 1.28 27.18 -7.88
N SER A 79 0.56 28.00 -8.64
CA SER A 79 0.80 29.43 -8.73
C SER A 79 -0.49 30.22 -8.90
N ASN A 80 -0.53 31.42 -8.31
CA ASN A 80 -1.60 32.36 -8.66
C ASN A 80 -1.43 32.91 -10.08
N LYS A 81 -2.46 33.60 -10.58
CA LYS A 81 -2.56 34.03 -11.99
C LYS A 81 -1.38 34.86 -12.50
N ASP A 82 -0.76 35.64 -11.63
CA ASP A 82 0.36 36.53 -11.97
C ASP A 82 1.73 36.03 -11.47
N PHE A 83 1.80 34.80 -10.95
CA PHE A 83 3.00 34.16 -10.39
C PHE A 83 3.65 34.91 -9.22
N SER A 84 2.95 35.87 -8.61
CA SER A 84 3.45 36.55 -7.41
C SER A 84 3.47 35.66 -6.15
N ILE A 85 2.70 34.57 -6.17
CA ILE A 85 2.72 33.53 -5.14
C ILE A 85 2.82 32.17 -5.83
N GLN A 86 3.79 31.37 -5.39
CA GLN A 86 4.01 30.02 -5.87
C GLN A 86 4.26 29.09 -4.68
N THR A 87 3.68 27.89 -4.69
CA THR A 87 3.84 26.92 -3.61
C THR A 87 3.92 25.50 -4.13
N ARG A 88 4.61 24.61 -3.42
CA ARG A 88 4.51 23.18 -3.65
C ARG A 88 3.44 22.59 -2.75
N LEU A 89 2.32 22.18 -3.36
CA LEU A 89 1.15 21.61 -2.67
C LEU A 89 0.89 20.16 -3.07
N ASP A 90 1.35 19.78 -4.25
CA ASP A 90 1.23 18.43 -4.80
C ASP A 90 2.50 17.66 -4.48
N GLN A 91 2.35 16.50 -3.85
CA GLN A 91 3.47 15.68 -3.39
C GLN A 91 3.21 14.19 -3.66
N TRP A 92 4.30 13.45 -3.84
CA TRP A 92 4.34 11.99 -3.74
C TRP A 92 5.14 11.58 -2.51
N TYR A 93 4.53 10.74 -1.68
CA TYR A 93 5.19 10.05 -0.59
C TYR A 93 5.30 8.56 -0.89
N THR A 94 6.53 8.06 -0.93
CA THR A 94 6.85 6.67 -1.25
C THR A 94 7.61 5.99 -0.13
N PRO A 95 7.55 4.66 0.00
CA PRO A 95 8.42 3.94 0.92
C PRO A 95 9.89 4.23 0.61
N LYS A 96 10.70 4.50 1.64
CA LYS A 96 12.12 4.86 1.47
C LYS A 96 12.96 3.86 0.65
N ASN A 97 12.55 2.60 0.63
CA ASN A 97 13.22 1.51 -0.09
C ASN A 97 12.69 1.30 -1.52
N LEU A 98 11.72 2.10 -1.97
CA LEU A 98 11.18 2.05 -3.31
C LEU A 98 12.02 2.95 -4.23
N LEU A 99 12.55 2.38 -5.31
CA LEU A 99 13.22 3.19 -6.33
C LEU A 99 12.16 3.97 -7.11
N ALA A 100 12.05 5.26 -6.83
CA ALA A 100 11.15 6.16 -7.51
C ALA A 100 11.86 7.47 -7.88
N ALA A 101 11.40 8.10 -8.95
CA ALA A 101 11.82 9.42 -9.36
C ALA A 101 10.56 10.26 -9.62
N SER A 102 10.55 11.51 -9.19
CA SER A 102 9.46 12.44 -9.47
C SER A 102 9.91 13.60 -10.36
N SER A 103 8.95 14.23 -11.02
CA SER A 103 9.17 15.42 -11.84
C SER A 103 7.89 16.25 -11.94
N VAL A 104 8.05 17.58 -11.93
CA VAL A 104 6.93 18.51 -12.10
C VAL A 104 6.93 19.06 -13.53
N ARG A 105 5.76 19.06 -14.18
CA ARG A 105 5.56 19.56 -15.55
C ARG A 105 4.42 20.56 -15.60
N ALA A 106 4.58 21.64 -16.37
CA ALA A 106 3.53 22.64 -16.54
C ALA A 106 2.24 22.01 -17.10
N CYS A 107 1.09 22.38 -16.52
CA CYS A 107 -0.23 22.00 -17.02
C CYS A 107 -1.00 23.27 -17.44
N PRO A 108 -1.25 23.51 -18.74
CA PRO A 108 -1.82 24.78 -19.22
C PRO A 108 -3.30 24.97 -18.88
N TYR A 109 -3.95 23.95 -18.31
CA TYR A 109 -5.39 23.94 -18.03
C TYR A 109 -5.71 24.03 -16.54
N SER A 110 -4.70 24.26 -15.69
CA SER A 110 -4.84 24.39 -14.25
C SER A 110 -3.87 25.44 -13.72
N ASP A 111 -4.18 26.01 -12.55
CA ASP A 111 -3.25 26.75 -11.71
C ASP A 111 -2.23 25.82 -11.01
N HIS A 112 -2.44 24.51 -11.11
CA HIS A 112 -1.47 23.48 -10.73
C HIS A 112 -0.65 22.98 -11.93
N SER A 113 0.58 22.57 -11.64
CA SER A 113 1.45 21.76 -12.49
C SER A 113 1.22 20.27 -12.21
N LEU A 114 1.51 19.43 -13.19
CA LEU A 114 1.47 17.98 -13.05
C LEU A 114 2.68 17.49 -12.25
N ASP A 115 2.45 16.90 -11.08
CA ASP A 115 3.47 16.14 -10.34
C ASP A 115 3.42 14.66 -10.72
N GLU A 116 4.43 14.20 -11.47
CA GLU A 116 4.53 12.84 -12.00
C GLU A 116 5.56 12.03 -11.21
N ILE A 117 5.26 10.74 -10.99
CA ILE A 117 6.20 9.77 -10.45
C ILE A 117 6.44 8.62 -11.42
N VAL A 118 7.70 8.19 -11.52
CA VAL A 118 8.11 6.94 -12.16
C VAL A 118 8.61 5.99 -11.08
N VAL A 119 7.83 4.95 -10.82
CA VAL A 119 8.19 3.89 -9.87
C VAL A 119 8.85 2.75 -10.62
N THR A 120 10.05 2.37 -10.20
CA THR A 120 10.69 1.13 -10.64
C THR A 120 10.44 0.06 -9.58
N PRO A 121 9.54 -0.92 -9.83
CA PRO A 121 9.32 -1.99 -8.90
C PRO A 121 10.63 -2.72 -8.65
N ASN A 122 10.94 -2.96 -7.38
CA ASN A 122 12.12 -3.72 -7.02
C ASN A 122 12.04 -5.08 -7.73
N LYS A 123 13.01 -5.41 -8.60
CA LYS A 123 13.09 -6.71 -9.31
C LYS A 123 13.49 -7.84 -8.34
N GLY A 124 13.07 -7.77 -7.08
CA GLY A 124 13.13 -8.92 -6.18
C GLY A 124 12.45 -10.10 -6.86
N ALA A 125 12.99 -11.31 -6.64
CA ALA A 125 12.40 -12.53 -7.19
C ALA A 125 10.89 -12.48 -6.90
N ARG A 126 10.08 -12.56 -7.96
CA ARG A 126 8.62 -12.61 -7.86
C ARG A 126 8.29 -13.55 -6.71
N GLY A 127 7.76 -13.02 -5.60
CA GLY A 127 7.30 -13.84 -4.51
C GLY A 127 6.31 -14.86 -5.05
N LYS A 128 5.94 -15.88 -4.27
CA LYS A 128 5.02 -16.95 -4.72
C LYS A 128 3.63 -16.46 -5.18
N GLY A 129 3.38 -15.15 -5.15
CA GLY A 129 2.09 -14.51 -5.38
C GLY A 129 1.13 -14.77 -4.24
N THR A 130 -0.02 -14.11 -4.27
CA THR A 130 -1.12 -14.47 -3.39
C THR A 130 -1.63 -15.85 -3.80
N TRP A 131 -1.61 -16.81 -2.88
CA TRP A 131 -2.16 -18.13 -3.15
C TRP A 131 -3.68 -18.03 -3.35
N LYS A 132 -4.17 -18.46 -4.50
CA LYS A 132 -5.60 -18.62 -4.80
C LYS A 132 -5.93 -20.11 -4.87
N MET A 133 -6.93 -20.55 -4.12
CA MET A 133 -7.38 -21.93 -4.16
C MET A 133 -8.03 -22.26 -5.50
N ASN A 134 -7.65 -23.38 -6.12
CA ASN A 134 -8.36 -23.91 -7.27
C ASN A 134 -9.71 -24.49 -6.82
N VAL A 135 -10.81 -23.76 -7.06
CA VAL A 135 -12.15 -24.13 -6.59
C VAL A 135 -12.68 -25.44 -7.19
N SER A 136 -12.10 -25.94 -8.29
CA SER A 136 -12.50 -27.24 -8.84
C SER A 136 -12.27 -28.41 -7.88
N ILE A 137 -11.30 -28.31 -6.96
CA ILE A 137 -11.00 -29.38 -5.99
C ILE A 137 -12.13 -29.56 -4.97
N LEU A 138 -13.01 -28.57 -4.80
CA LEU A 138 -14.14 -28.64 -3.86
C LEU A 138 -15.13 -29.75 -4.23
N LYS A 139 -15.14 -30.18 -5.50
CA LYS A 139 -15.98 -31.28 -6.00
C LYS A 139 -15.34 -32.66 -5.80
N ASP A 140 -14.07 -32.74 -5.43
CA ASP A 140 -13.35 -34.01 -5.29
C ASP A 140 -13.70 -34.70 -3.96
N LYS A 141 -14.24 -35.92 -4.04
CA LYS A 141 -14.65 -36.70 -2.85
C LYS A 141 -13.49 -37.00 -1.88
N SER A 142 -12.27 -37.20 -2.38
CA SER A 142 -11.09 -37.37 -1.53
C SER A 142 -10.73 -36.09 -0.79
N PHE A 143 -10.79 -34.93 -1.45
CA PHE A 143 -10.57 -33.65 -0.80
C PHE A 143 -11.60 -33.38 0.31
N GLN A 144 -12.89 -33.62 0.02
CA GLN A 144 -13.96 -33.45 1.00
C GLN A 144 -13.74 -34.33 2.24
N ARG A 145 -13.31 -35.59 2.06
CA ARG A 145 -12.98 -36.49 3.17
C ARG A 145 -11.80 -35.97 3.99
N ASP A 146 -10.71 -35.54 3.35
CA ASP A 146 -9.54 -35.01 4.04
C ASP A 146 -9.89 -33.76 4.87
N ILE A 147 -10.70 -32.84 4.31
CA ILE A 147 -11.20 -31.66 5.02
C ILE A 147 -12.09 -32.05 6.20
N GLN A 148 -13.03 -32.98 6.01
CA GLN A 148 -13.93 -33.42 7.09
C GLN A 148 -13.16 -34.09 8.22
N ALA A 149 -12.20 -34.97 7.91
CA ALA A 149 -11.37 -35.66 8.90
C ALA A 149 -10.54 -34.65 9.71
N PHE A 150 -9.87 -33.70 9.03
CA PHE A 150 -9.13 -32.65 9.71
C PHE A 150 -10.05 -31.77 10.56
N HIS A 151 -11.19 -31.35 10.03
CA HIS A 151 -12.12 -30.49 10.77
C HIS A 151 -12.66 -31.19 12.03
N GLN A 152 -12.98 -32.49 11.96
CA GLN A 152 -13.41 -33.27 13.12
C GLN A 152 -12.34 -33.31 14.20
N PHE A 153 -11.08 -33.56 13.83
CA PHE A 153 -9.94 -33.49 14.74
C PHE A 153 -9.77 -32.08 15.34
N TRP A 154 -9.76 -31.05 14.48
CA TRP A 154 -9.45 -29.68 14.88
C TRP A 154 -10.48 -29.08 15.86
N ARG A 155 -11.74 -29.53 15.81
CA ARG A 155 -12.74 -29.14 16.80
C ARG A 155 -12.36 -29.55 18.22
N GLY A 156 -11.67 -30.68 18.41
CA GLY A 156 -11.19 -31.13 19.71
C GLY A 156 -10.03 -30.32 20.26
N GLU A 157 -9.36 -29.53 19.42
CA GLU A 157 -8.22 -28.70 19.81
C GLU A 157 -8.64 -27.31 20.31
N LYS A 158 -9.93 -26.98 20.28
CA LYS A 158 -10.44 -25.62 20.55
C LYS A 158 -9.99 -25.06 21.91
N ASP A 159 -10.02 -25.89 22.95
CA ASP A 159 -9.71 -25.48 24.33
C ASP A 159 -8.20 -25.27 24.57
N LYS A 160 -7.36 -25.59 23.58
CA LYS A 160 -5.91 -25.37 23.65
C LYS A 160 -5.49 -23.96 23.19
N PHE A 161 -6.43 -23.15 22.74
CA PHE A 161 -6.18 -21.81 22.23
C PHE A 161 -6.72 -20.74 23.17
N PRO A 162 -6.02 -19.60 23.33
CA PRO A 162 -6.48 -18.48 24.15
C PRO A 162 -7.80 -17.86 23.69
N SER A 163 -8.06 -17.90 22.38
CA SER A 163 -9.26 -17.33 21.78
C SER A 163 -9.75 -18.13 20.57
N ILE A 164 -11.05 -17.97 20.26
CA ILE A 164 -11.66 -18.60 19.09
C ILE A 164 -11.08 -18.06 17.76
N LEU A 165 -10.61 -16.80 17.77
CA LEU A 165 -9.99 -16.16 16.61
C LEU A 165 -8.65 -16.80 16.30
N GLU A 166 -7.79 -16.97 17.32
CA GLU A 166 -6.51 -17.65 17.15
C GLU A 166 -6.66 -19.11 16.73
N TRP A 167 -7.63 -19.82 17.33
CA TRP A 167 -7.99 -21.19 16.91
C TRP A 167 -8.39 -21.25 15.43
N TRP A 168 -9.17 -20.27 14.97
CA TRP A 168 -9.63 -20.21 13.58
C TRP A 168 -8.51 -19.83 12.62
N ASP A 169 -7.64 -18.89 12.98
CA ASP A 169 -6.51 -18.48 12.15
C ASP A 169 -5.49 -19.60 11.97
N ALA A 170 -5.21 -20.36 13.04
CA ALA A 170 -4.42 -21.58 12.95
C ALA A 170 -5.09 -22.63 12.03
N ALA A 171 -6.41 -22.82 12.12
CA ALA A 171 -7.16 -23.73 11.25
C ALA A 171 -6.97 -23.41 9.76
N LYS A 172 -7.03 -22.12 9.39
CA LYS A 172 -6.90 -21.66 7.99
C LYS A 172 -5.57 -22.09 7.36
N ILE A 173 -4.48 -22.06 8.13
CA ILE A 173 -3.16 -22.50 7.68
C ILE A 173 -3.19 -23.99 7.29
N HIS A 174 -3.82 -24.82 8.13
CA HIS A 174 -3.97 -26.25 7.86
C HIS A 174 -4.88 -26.54 6.67
N TYR A 175 -6.04 -25.88 6.55
CA TYR A 175 -6.93 -26.04 5.40
C TYR A 175 -6.23 -25.69 4.09
N LYS A 176 -5.47 -24.59 4.06
CA LYS A 176 -4.64 -24.21 2.91
C LYS A 176 -3.63 -25.31 2.60
N GLY A 177 -2.96 -25.87 3.60
CA GLY A 177 -2.01 -26.98 3.44
C GLY A 177 -2.64 -28.21 2.81
N ILE A 178 -3.84 -28.60 3.24
CA ILE A 178 -4.60 -29.73 2.68
C ILE A 178 -4.96 -29.45 1.21
N ALA A 179 -5.49 -28.26 0.93
CA ALA A 179 -5.86 -27.84 -0.43
C ALA A 179 -4.67 -27.86 -1.40
N VAL A 180 -3.52 -27.34 -0.97
CA VAL A 180 -2.28 -27.36 -1.78
C VAL A 180 -1.82 -28.80 -2.04
N LYS A 181 -1.74 -29.64 -1.01
CA LYS A 181 -1.31 -31.04 -1.14
C LYS A 181 -2.24 -31.82 -2.09
N HIS A 182 -3.55 -31.61 -1.98
CA HIS A 182 -4.53 -32.25 -2.86
C HIS A 182 -4.38 -31.81 -4.32
N ALA A 183 -4.27 -30.50 -4.57
CA ALA A 183 -4.08 -29.96 -5.91
C ALA A 183 -2.81 -30.51 -6.59
N VAL A 184 -1.69 -30.59 -5.85
CA VAL A 184 -0.44 -31.18 -6.35
C VAL A 184 -0.60 -32.66 -6.69
N ARG A 185 -1.27 -33.44 -5.82
CA ARG A 185 -1.55 -34.87 -6.09
C ARG A 185 -2.41 -35.04 -7.34
N LYS A 186 -3.47 -34.24 -7.49
CA LYS A 186 -4.37 -34.28 -8.64
C LYS A 186 -3.64 -34.00 -9.95
N SER A 187 -2.83 -32.93 -9.98
CA SER A 187 -2.03 -32.54 -11.15
C SER A 187 -1.04 -33.65 -11.56
N ARG A 188 -0.31 -34.24 -10.60
CA ARG A 188 0.62 -35.35 -10.89
C ARG A 188 -0.08 -36.59 -11.45
N THR A 189 -1.26 -36.92 -10.92
CA THR A 189 -2.03 -38.07 -11.42
C THR A 189 -2.58 -37.83 -12.82
N GLN A 190 -2.93 -36.60 -13.16
CA GLN A 190 -3.39 -36.23 -14.49
C GLN A 190 -2.24 -36.33 -15.52
N GLN A 191 -1.08 -35.76 -15.21
CA GLN A 191 0.10 -35.81 -16.07
C GLN A 191 0.52 -37.26 -16.38
N LYS A 192 0.55 -38.13 -15.36
CA LYS A 192 0.84 -39.56 -15.56
C LYS A 192 -0.15 -40.29 -16.47
N LYS A 193 -1.41 -39.86 -16.53
CA LYS A 193 -2.41 -40.47 -17.44
C LYS A 193 -2.24 -39.99 -18.88
N GLU A 194 -1.75 -38.76 -19.05
CA GLU A 194 -1.46 -38.18 -20.35
C GLU A 194 -0.18 -38.79 -20.95
N ASP A 195 0.83 -39.11 -20.13
CA ASP A 195 2.09 -39.76 -20.58
C ASP A 195 1.94 -41.26 -20.95
N ILE A 196 0.80 -41.89 -20.64
CA ILE A 196 0.54 -43.33 -20.89
C ILE A 196 -0.32 -43.54 -22.15
N ASN A 197 -0.89 -42.47 -22.71
CA ASN A 197 -1.66 -42.48 -23.96
C ASN A 197 -0.84 -41.95 -25.14
#